data_AF-A0AAN8PJN9-F1
#
_entry.id   AF-A0AAN8PJN9-F1
#
_cell.length_a   1.000
_cell.length_b   1.000
_cell.length_c   1.000
_cell.angle_alpha   90.00
_cell.angle_beta   90.00
_cell.angle_gamma   90.00
#
_symmetry.space_group_name_H-M   'P 1'
#
loop_
_entity.id
_entity.type
_entity.pdbx_description
1 polymer ?
#
loop_
_entity_poly.entity_id
_entity_poly.type
_entity_poly.pdbx_seq_one_letter_code
_entity_poly.pdbx_strand_id
1 'polypeptide(L)'
;MSSYKSTVKNLYKTVSLRKSHLLYMGRDYPLGYDYFRVKCHDAFWKNRSETDPAKIRQMIRHGRYMVKELEALYRLKKYRTLKKMYYNQQTDELSELLNKIMCHSRRLR
;
A
#
# COMPACT_ATOMS: atom_id res chain seq x y z
N MET A 1 -6.42 0.38 -40.84
CA MET A 1 -6.26 1.53 -39.92
C MET A 1 -7.39 1.56 -38.87
N SER A 2 -7.52 0.50 -38.07
CA SER A 2 -8.61 0.33 -37.09
C SER A 2 -8.04 0.05 -35.69
N SER A 3 -7.38 1.03 -35.07
CA SER A 3 -6.55 0.73 -33.87
C SER A 3 -6.59 1.77 -32.74
N TYR A 4 -7.23 2.94 -32.88
CA TYR A 4 -7.22 3.94 -31.80
C TYR A 4 -8.53 3.96 -30.98
N LYS A 5 -9.70 3.82 -31.63
CA LYS A 5 -11.01 3.74 -30.92
C LYS A 5 -11.17 2.45 -30.09
N SER A 6 -10.63 1.32 -30.54
CA SER A 6 -10.59 0.06 -29.78
C SER A 6 -9.63 0.13 -28.60
N THR A 7 -8.52 0.87 -28.75
CA THR A 7 -7.51 1.05 -27.70
C THR A 7 -8.02 1.89 -26.54
N VAL A 8 -8.84 2.92 -26.79
CA VAL A 8 -9.52 3.69 -25.72
C VAL A 8 -10.59 2.84 -25.01
N LYS A 9 -11.33 1.99 -25.73
CA LYS A 9 -12.28 1.02 -25.15
C LYS A 9 -11.57 -0.05 -24.30
N ASN A 10 -10.40 -0.52 -24.75
CA ASN A 10 -9.52 -1.42 -23.98
C ASN A 10 -8.81 -0.70 -22.84
N LEU A 11 -8.58 0.62 -22.93
CA LEU A 11 -8.09 1.43 -21.83
C LEU A 11 -9.12 1.48 -20.72
N TYR A 12 -10.40 1.71 -21.02
CA TYR A 12 -11.47 1.64 -20.01
C TYR A 12 -11.59 0.25 -19.39
N LYS A 13 -11.39 -0.83 -20.16
CA LYS A 13 -11.41 -2.22 -19.68
C LYS A 13 -10.18 -2.56 -18.79
N THR A 14 -8.98 -2.15 -19.19
CA THR A 14 -7.74 -2.35 -18.41
C THR A 14 -7.60 -1.38 -17.24
N VAL A 15 -8.18 -0.19 -17.34
CA VAL A 15 -8.38 0.78 -16.25
C VAL A 15 -9.46 0.27 -15.31
N SER A 16 -10.54 -0.33 -15.78
CA SER A 16 -11.58 -0.92 -14.93
C SER A 16 -11.04 -2.13 -14.14
N LEU A 17 -10.33 -3.04 -14.81
CA LEU A 17 -9.63 -4.15 -14.15
C LEU A 17 -8.60 -3.64 -13.13
N ARG A 18 -7.82 -2.60 -13.47
CA ARG A 18 -6.91 -1.95 -12.51
C ARG A 18 -7.64 -1.19 -11.42
N LYS A 19 -8.77 -0.56 -11.71
CA LYS A 19 -9.57 0.20 -10.75
C LYS A 19 -10.12 -0.75 -9.70
N SER A 20 -10.63 -1.91 -10.10
CA SER A 20 -11.06 -2.96 -9.17
C SER A 20 -9.89 -3.49 -8.33
N HIS A 21 -8.74 -3.79 -8.95
CA HIS A 21 -7.55 -4.26 -8.23
C HIS A 21 -7.00 -3.18 -7.26
N LEU A 22 -6.92 -1.93 -7.72
CA LEU A 22 -6.41 -0.80 -6.95
C LEU A 22 -7.35 -0.46 -5.79
N LEU A 23 -8.67 -0.49 -6.01
CA LEU A 23 -9.66 -0.32 -4.93
C LEU A 23 -9.61 -1.45 -3.92
N TYR A 24 -9.40 -2.70 -4.37
CA TYR A 24 -9.22 -3.83 -3.46
C TYR A 24 -7.99 -3.63 -2.56
N MET A 25 -6.84 -3.28 -3.15
CA MET A 25 -5.60 -2.99 -2.41
C MET A 25 -5.72 -1.75 -1.51
N GLY A 26 -6.53 -0.76 -1.91
CA GLY A 26 -6.73 0.49 -1.18
C GLY A 26 -7.72 0.42 -0.02
N ARG A 27 -8.26 -0.75 0.35
CA ARG A 27 -9.20 -0.87 1.48
C ARG A 27 -8.57 -0.55 2.83
N ASP A 28 -7.31 -0.92 3.01
CA ASP A 28 -6.55 -0.67 4.23
C ASP A 28 -5.79 0.66 4.22
N TYR A 29 -6.19 1.61 3.38
CA TYR A 29 -5.51 2.89 3.28
C TYR A 29 -5.62 3.69 4.59
N PRO A 30 -4.54 4.33 5.08
CA PRO A 30 -4.53 4.97 6.41
C PRO A 30 -5.61 6.02 6.65
N LEU A 31 -6.01 6.76 5.60
CA LEU A 31 -7.05 7.79 5.66
C LEU A 31 -8.47 7.25 5.40
N GLY A 32 -8.62 5.94 5.24
CA GLY A 32 -9.89 5.26 4.97
C GLY A 32 -10.14 4.98 3.48
N TYR A 33 -11.04 4.02 3.25
CA TYR A 33 -11.37 3.53 1.90
C TYR A 33 -12.11 4.58 1.06
N ASP A 34 -13.04 5.33 1.65
CA ASP A 34 -13.84 6.32 0.92
C ASP A 34 -12.98 7.46 0.38
N TYR A 35 -12.02 7.94 1.18
CA TYR A 35 -11.04 8.93 0.74
C TYR A 35 -10.26 8.44 -0.48
N PHE A 36 -9.72 7.22 -0.40
CA PHE A 36 -8.95 6.62 -1.49
C PHE A 36 -9.80 6.40 -2.75
N ARG A 37 -11.04 5.92 -2.57
CA ARG A 37 -11.99 5.65 -3.66
C ARG A 37 -12.34 6.92 -4.43
N VAL A 38 -12.64 8.02 -3.73
CA VAL A 38 -12.97 9.31 -4.36
C VAL A 38 -11.76 9.83 -5.16
N LYS A 39 -10.55 9.83 -4.57
CA LYS A 39 -9.33 10.26 -5.28
C LYS A 39 -9.04 9.44 -6.52
N CYS A 40 -9.20 8.11 -6.44
CA CYS A 40 -9.05 7.24 -7.60
C CYS A 40 -10.10 7.56 -8.66
N HIS A 41 -11.37 7.72 -8.27
CA HIS A 41 -12.44 8.08 -9.18
C HIS A 41 -12.14 9.39 -9.91
N ASP A 42 -11.77 10.44 -9.18
CA ASP A 42 -11.47 11.76 -9.74
C ASP A 42 -10.30 11.72 -10.71
N ALA A 43 -9.24 10.98 -10.37
CA ALA A 43 -8.07 10.82 -11.24
C ALA A 43 -8.44 10.13 -12.57
N PHE A 44 -9.29 9.11 -12.53
CA PHE A 44 -9.78 8.46 -13.75
C PHE A 44 -10.76 9.33 -14.53
N TRP A 45 -11.60 10.09 -13.83
CA TRP A 45 -12.57 10.98 -14.44
C TRP A 45 -11.90 12.10 -15.23
N LYS A 46 -10.88 12.74 -14.65
CA LYS A 46 -10.11 13.81 -15.30
C LYS A 46 -9.39 13.34 -16.57
N ASN A 47 -8.92 12.10 -16.58
CA ASN A 47 -8.13 11.55 -17.69
C ASN A 47 -8.95 10.79 -18.74
N ARG A 48 -10.29 10.79 -18.64
CA ARG A 48 -11.17 9.98 -19.50
C ARG A 48 -11.11 10.31 -20.98
N SER A 49 -10.81 11.57 -21.33
CA SER A 49 -10.82 12.09 -22.69
C SER A 49 -9.42 12.24 -23.29
N GLU A 50 -8.38 11.89 -22.55
CA GLU A 50 -7.00 11.99 -23.04
C GLU A 50 -6.77 10.97 -24.15
N THR A 51 -6.27 11.45 -25.28
CA THR A 51 -6.12 10.66 -26.52
C THR A 51 -4.65 10.50 -26.92
N ASP A 52 -3.75 11.29 -26.32
CA ASP A 52 -2.32 11.18 -26.60
C ASP A 52 -1.74 9.84 -26.10
N PRO A 53 -1.18 9.00 -27.00
CA PRO A 53 -0.61 7.72 -26.64
C PRO A 53 0.59 7.82 -25.67
N ALA A 54 1.36 8.91 -25.68
CA ALA A 54 2.49 9.08 -24.77
C ALA A 54 2.03 9.25 -23.32
N LYS A 55 1.07 10.15 -23.09
CA LYS A 55 0.46 10.37 -21.78
C LYS A 55 -0.25 9.12 -21.26
N ILE A 56 -0.95 8.38 -22.12
CA ILE A 56 -1.60 7.12 -21.74
C ILE A 56 -0.59 6.12 -21.17
N ARG A 57 0.58 5.96 -21.81
CA ARG A 57 1.65 5.08 -21.29
C ARG A 57 2.15 5.54 -19.92
N GLN A 58 2.34 6.85 -19.75
CA GLN A 58 2.77 7.42 -18.47
C GLN A 58 1.74 7.17 -17.36
N MET A 59 0.46 7.37 -17.63
CA MET A 59 -0.63 7.09 -16.68
C MET A 59 -0.69 5.61 -16.29
N ILE A 60 -0.49 4.71 -17.26
CA ILE A 60 -0.43 3.27 -16.98
C ILE A 60 0.76 2.94 -16.06
N ARG A 61 1.94 3.51 -16.35
CA ARG A 61 3.13 3.36 -15.51
C ARG A 61 2.89 3.87 -14.09
N HIS A 62 2.25 5.02 -13.96
CA HIS A 62 1.92 5.61 -12.66
C HIS A 62 0.94 4.74 -11.86
N GLY A 63 -0.12 4.23 -12.49
CA GLY A 63 -1.04 3.31 -11.84
C GLY A 63 -0.37 2.01 -11.37
N ARG A 64 0.57 1.46 -12.15
CA ARG A 64 1.38 0.29 -11.74
C ARG A 64 2.28 0.59 -10.55
N TYR A 65 2.88 1.77 -10.52
CA TYR A 65 3.69 2.22 -9.41
C TYR A 65 2.87 2.31 -8.12
N MET A 66 1.68 2.91 -8.17
CA MET A 66 0.75 3.01 -7.02
C MET A 66 0.36 1.65 -6.44
N VAL A 67 0.15 0.62 -7.28
CA VAL A 67 -0.14 -0.74 -6.79
C VAL A 67 1.05 -1.29 -5.99
N LYS A 68 2.29 -1.12 -6.48
CA LYS A 68 3.49 -1.59 -5.78
C LYS A 68 3.70 -0.88 -4.44
N GLU A 69 3.42 0.41 -4.37
CA GLU A 69 3.47 1.17 -3.11
C GLU A 69 2.46 0.63 -2.09
N LEU A 70 1.23 0.35 -2.50
CA LEU A 70 0.21 -0.25 -1.63
C LEU A 70 0.61 -1.65 -1.17
N GLU A 71 1.17 -2.48 -2.05
CA GLU A 71 1.71 -3.80 -1.68
C GLU A 71 2.84 -3.67 -0.65
N ALA A 72 3.75 -2.71 -0.82
CA ALA A 72 4.84 -2.46 0.11
C ALA A 72 4.31 -2.02 1.48
N LEU A 73 3.32 -1.12 1.51
CA LEU A 73 2.66 -0.70 2.75
C LEU A 73 1.97 -1.86 3.46
N TYR A 74 1.26 -2.73 2.72
CA TYR A 74 0.62 -3.92 3.27
C TYR A 74 1.66 -4.87 3.90
N ARG A 75 2.77 -5.13 3.19
CA ARG A 75 3.88 -5.96 3.70
C ARG A 75 4.52 -5.35 4.95
N LEU A 76 4.72 -4.03 4.97
CA LEU A 76 5.29 -3.32 6.11
C LEU A 76 4.36 -3.39 7.33
N LYS A 77 3.05 -3.19 7.14
CA LYS A 77 2.04 -3.34 8.20
C LYS A 77 2.08 -4.77 8.77
N LYS A 78 2.11 -5.79 7.91
CA LYS A 78 2.24 -7.19 8.32
C LYS A 78 3.52 -7.44 9.12
N TYR A 79 4.66 -6.95 8.63
CA TYR A 79 5.94 -7.06 9.34
C TYR A 79 5.90 -6.40 10.72
N ARG A 80 5.35 -5.18 10.84
CA ARG A 80 5.21 -4.48 12.13
C ARG A 80 4.39 -5.30 13.12
N THR A 81 3.27 -5.86 12.69
CA THR A 81 2.43 -6.73 13.53
C THR A 81 3.19 -7.98 13.98
N LEU A 82 3.82 -8.71 13.05
CA LEU A 82 4.60 -9.91 13.38
C LEU A 82 5.76 -9.58 14.33
N LYS A 83 6.49 -8.50 14.06
CA LYS A 83 7.61 -8.07 14.90
C LYS A 83 7.15 -7.82 16.34
N LYS A 84 6.01 -7.15 16.51
CA LYS A 84 5.41 -6.88 17.82
C LYS A 84 5.02 -8.17 18.54
N MET A 85 4.50 -9.17 17.83
CA MET A 85 4.05 -10.42 18.44
C MET A 85 5.22 -11.30 18.91
N TYR A 86 6.28 -11.43 18.10
CA TYR A 86 7.38 -12.36 18.40
C TYR A 86 8.52 -11.74 19.22
N TYR A 87 8.91 -10.49 18.95
CA TYR A 87 10.08 -9.91 19.61
C TYR A 87 9.77 -9.24 20.94
N ASN A 88 8.52 -8.81 21.19
CA ASN A 88 8.16 -8.24 22.49
C ASN A 88 8.34 -9.26 23.61
N GLN A 89 7.91 -10.50 23.38
CA GLN A 89 8.02 -11.60 24.34
C GLN A 89 9.48 -11.89 24.73
N GLN A 90 10.41 -11.83 23.76
CA GLN A 90 11.84 -12.04 24.00
C GLN A 90 12.51 -10.85 24.70
N THR A 91 12.11 -9.61 24.38
CA THR A 91 12.63 -8.41 25.04
C THR A 91 12.14 -8.26 26.47
N ASP A 92 10.91 -8.69 26.74
CA ASP A 92 10.33 -8.67 28.09
C ASP A 92 11.16 -9.57 29.02
N GLU A 93 11.49 -10.80 28.60
CA GLU A 93 12.34 -11.74 29.36
C GLU A 93 13.76 -11.19 29.64
N LEU A 94 14.41 -10.61 28.62
CA LEU A 94 15.76 -10.04 28.79
C LEU A 94 15.77 -8.79 29.65
N SER A 95 14.73 -7.95 29.55
CA SER A 95 14.57 -6.77 30.41
C SER A 95 14.31 -7.16 31.86
N GLU A 96 13.55 -8.23 32.08
CA GLU A 96 13.24 -8.77 33.40
C GLU A 96 14.48 -9.41 34.05
N LEU A 97 15.30 -10.11 33.25
CA LEU A 97 16.61 -10.61 33.69
C LEU A 97 17.58 -9.47 34.02
N LEU A 98 17.66 -8.44 33.18
CA LEU A 98 18.49 -7.26 33.46
C LEU A 98 18.04 -6.54 34.74
N ASN A 99 16.73 -6.38 34.95
CA ASN A 99 16.19 -5.80 36.17
C ASN A 99 16.49 -6.66 37.40
N LYS A 100 16.43 -8.00 37.30
CA LYS A 100 16.82 -8.91 38.38
C LYS A 100 18.31 -8.78 38.71
N ILE A 101 19.19 -8.74 37.70
CA ILE A 101 20.64 -8.56 37.89
C ILE A 101 20.95 -7.20 38.52
N MET A 102 20.34 -6.13 38.01
CA MET A 102 20.52 -4.76 38.51
C MET A 102 20.04 -4.60 39.96
N CYS A 103 18.90 -5.23 40.32
CA CYS A 103 18.40 -5.23 41.70
C CYS A 103 19.27 -6.07 42.65
N HIS A 104 19.87 -7.17 42.18
CA HIS A 104 20.78 -7.99 42.98
C HIS A 104 22.08 -7.23 43.29
N SER A 105 22.66 -6.54 42.30
CA SER A 105 23.87 -5.72 42.47
C SER A 105 23.67 -4.48 43.34
N ARG A 106 22.44 -3.96 43.46
CA ARG A 106 22.09 -2.88 44.40
C ARG A 106 21.91 -3.36 45.85
N ARG A 107 21.72 -4.67 46.06
CA ARG A 107 21.51 -5.28 47.37
C ARG A 107 22.82 -5.75 48.04
N LEU A 108 23.89 -5.86 47.25
CA LEU A 108 25.24 -6.25 47.67
C LEU A 108 26.17 -5.04 47.91
N ARG A 109 25.62 -3.82 47.90
CA ARG A 109 26.32 -2.58 48.20
C ARG A 109 25.77 -1.96 49.48
#